data_AF-G5BRX3-F1
#
_entry.id   AF-G5BRX3-F1
#
_cell.length_a   1.000
_cell.length_b   1.000
_cell.length_c   1.000
_cell.angle_alpha   90.00
_cell.angle_beta   90.00
_cell.angle_gamma   90.00
#
_symmetry.space_group_name_H-M   'P 1'
#
loop_
_entity.id
_entity.type
_entity.pdbx_description
1 polymer ?
#
loop_
_entity_poly.entity_id
_entity_poly.type
_entity_poly.pdbx_seq_one_letter_code
_entity_poly.pdbx_strand_id
1 'polypeptide(L)'
;MSLAGWTCRDDCTYNCMWFTVGLYLQEGHRVPQFHGKWPFFRFLFFQEPASAVASFLNGLAGLVMLCHYRTSVPASSPMYHTCVAFAWVSLNAWFWSTVFHTRDTELTEGLSLLELLDFPPLFWVLDAHAIWHISTIPLHVLFFSFLEDDSLYLLRETEAKSKLH
;
A
#
# COMPACT_ATOMS: atom_id res chain seq x y z
N MET A 1 29.91 0.44 6.26
CA MET A 1 28.49 0.70 5.93
C MET A 1 27.86 -0.62 5.56
N SER A 2 26.73 -0.97 6.18
CA SER A 2 25.98 -2.19 5.85
C SER A 2 25.44 -2.10 4.42
N LEU A 3 25.54 -3.19 3.64
CA LEU A 3 25.03 -3.30 2.26
C LEU A 3 23.52 -3.06 2.17
N ALA A 4 22.78 -3.34 3.24
CA ALA A 4 21.33 -3.15 3.33
C ALA A 4 20.94 -1.76 3.86
N GLY A 5 21.93 -0.92 4.22
CA GLY A 5 21.70 0.45 4.69
C GLY A 5 21.22 0.57 6.14
N TRP A 6 21.18 -0.51 6.93
CA TRP A 6 20.88 -0.45 8.37
C TRP A 6 22.05 0.17 9.16
N THR A 7 21.75 0.98 10.17
CA THR A 7 22.75 1.50 11.11
C THR A 7 22.99 0.49 12.23
N CYS A 8 24.12 0.62 12.93
CA CYS A 8 24.43 -0.20 14.11
C CYS A 8 23.34 -0.08 15.19
N ARG A 9 22.72 1.11 15.32
CA ARG A 9 21.60 1.33 16.24
C ARG A 9 20.37 0.53 15.82
N ASP A 10 20.03 0.52 14.53
CA ASP A 10 18.87 -0.22 13.99
C ASP A 10 19.02 -1.73 14.19
N ASP A 11 20.23 -2.25 14.00
CA ASP A 11 20.54 -3.66 14.24
C ASP A 11 20.48 -4.00 15.73
N CYS A 12 21.01 -3.14 16.60
CA CYS A 12 20.97 -3.34 18.04
C CYS A 12 19.52 -3.37 18.57
N THR A 13 18.70 -2.39 18.17
CA THR A 13 17.27 -2.34 18.53
C THR A 13 16.54 -3.58 18.05
N TYR A 14 16.77 -4.00 16.80
CA TYR A 14 16.16 -5.19 16.22
C TYR A 14 16.55 -6.48 16.95
N ASN A 15 17.83 -6.70 17.20
CA ASN A 15 18.31 -7.90 17.88
C ASN A 15 17.83 -7.95 19.34
N CYS A 16 17.83 -6.81 20.04
CA CYS A 16 17.34 -6.71 21.41
C CYS A 16 15.83 -7.00 21.50
N MET A 17 15.05 -6.45 20.56
CA MET A 17 13.63 -6.74 20.42
C MET A 17 13.40 -8.25 20.22
N TRP A 18 14.07 -8.87 19.24
CA TRP A 18 13.91 -10.29 18.93
C TRP A 18 14.38 -11.22 20.04
N PHE A 19 15.45 -10.86 20.76
CA PHE A 19 15.86 -11.57 21.97
C PHE A 19 14.75 -11.55 23.02
N THR A 20 14.16 -10.37 23.26
CA THR A 20 13.06 -10.20 24.20
C THR A 20 11.83 -11.00 23.77
N VAL A 21 11.45 -10.94 22.49
CA VAL A 21 10.36 -11.75 21.92
C VAL A 21 10.59 -13.24 22.19
N GLY A 22 11.82 -13.73 22.03
CA GLY A 22 12.19 -15.11 22.34
C GLY A 22 11.90 -15.50 23.79
N LEU A 23 12.18 -14.62 24.75
CA LEU A 23 11.87 -14.84 26.17
C LEU A 23 10.36 -14.91 26.41
N TYR A 24 9.58 -13.97 25.84
CA TYR A 24 8.11 -13.98 25.97
C TYR A 24 7.50 -15.27 25.43
N LEU A 25 7.96 -15.74 24.26
CA LEU A 25 7.50 -16.99 23.67
C LEU A 25 7.87 -18.22 24.51
N GLN A 26 9.07 -18.24 25.12
CA GLN A 26 9.50 -19.32 26.01
C GLN A 26 8.67 -19.40 27.29
N GLU A 27 8.32 -18.25 27.87
CA GLU A 27 7.50 -18.18 29.08
C GLU A 27 5.98 -18.32 28.81
N GLY A 28 5.58 -18.40 27.54
CA GLY A 28 4.17 -18.50 27.13
C GLY A 28 3.39 -17.19 27.31
N HIS A 29 4.09 -16.06 27.39
CA HIS A 29 3.48 -14.74 27.50
C HIS A 29 3.11 -14.17 26.13
N ARG A 30 2.09 -13.30 26.11
CA ARG A 30 1.75 -12.54 24.89
C ARG A 30 2.85 -11.51 24.63
N VAL A 31 3.38 -11.52 23.41
CA VAL A 31 4.37 -10.55 22.97
C VAL A 31 3.74 -9.14 22.97
N PRO A 32 4.36 -8.13 23.60
CA PRO A 32 3.86 -6.76 23.53
C PRO A 32 4.35 -6.05 22.27
N GLN A 33 3.76 -4.90 21.98
CA GLN A 33 4.33 -3.97 21.00
C GLN A 33 5.57 -3.29 21.56
N PHE A 34 6.58 -3.11 20.71
CA PHE A 34 7.81 -2.39 21.00
C PHE A 34 7.75 -1.04 20.31
N HIS A 35 7.85 0.06 21.08
CA HIS A 35 7.72 1.42 20.54
C HIS A 35 6.42 1.66 19.74
N GLY A 36 5.33 0.99 20.11
CA GLY A 36 4.03 1.11 19.43
C GLY A 36 3.91 0.30 18.14
N LYS A 37 4.87 -0.58 17.85
CA LYS A 37 4.86 -1.47 16.68
C LYS A 37 5.00 -2.93 17.06
N TRP A 38 4.46 -3.81 16.23
CA TRP A 38 4.71 -5.23 16.34
C TRP A 38 6.10 -5.62 15.81
N PRO A 39 6.72 -6.69 16.33
CA PRO A 39 7.99 -7.17 15.81
C PRO A 39 7.79 -7.87 14.45
N PHE A 40 8.55 -7.45 13.44
CA PHE A 40 8.57 -8.05 12.11
C PHE A 40 9.92 -8.66 11.77
N PHE A 41 9.92 -9.71 10.96
CA PHE A 41 11.15 -10.21 10.34
C PHE A 41 11.57 -9.29 9.19
N ARG A 42 12.78 -8.72 9.32
CA ARG A 42 13.40 -7.95 8.24
C ARG A 42 13.87 -8.87 7.13
N PHE A 43 13.75 -8.41 5.88
CA PHE A 43 14.31 -9.07 4.72
C PHE A 43 15.07 -8.08 3.85
N LEU A 44 16.38 -8.28 3.67
CA LEU A 44 17.26 -7.33 2.97
C LEU A 44 17.17 -5.91 3.58
N PHE A 45 16.62 -4.95 2.84
CA PHE A 45 16.39 -3.58 3.28
C PHE A 45 14.94 -3.31 3.68
N PHE A 46 14.06 -4.32 3.63
CA PHE A 46 12.64 -4.20 3.98
C PHE A 46 12.43 -4.39 5.48
N GLN A 47 11.80 -3.39 6.11
CA GLN A 47 11.28 -3.48 7.48
C GLN A 47 10.01 -4.36 7.53
N GLU A 48 9.07 -4.12 6.61
CA GLU A 48 7.78 -4.83 6.53
C GLU A 48 7.59 -5.41 5.12
N PRO A 49 8.18 -6.59 4.83
CA PRO A 49 8.23 -7.11 3.47
C PRO A 49 6.86 -7.35 2.85
N ALA A 50 5.89 -7.85 3.61
CA ALA A 50 4.54 -8.14 3.11
C ALA A 50 3.80 -6.86 2.72
N SER A 51 3.77 -5.87 3.60
CA SER A 51 3.14 -4.57 3.33
C SER A 51 3.79 -3.87 2.13
N ALA A 52 5.12 -3.87 2.04
CA ALA A 52 5.83 -3.27 0.91
C ALA A 52 5.46 -3.91 -0.43
N VAL A 53 5.42 -5.25 -0.50
CA VAL A 53 5.02 -5.98 -1.71
C VAL A 53 3.56 -5.73 -2.05
N ALA A 54 2.67 -5.74 -1.05
CA ALA A 54 1.24 -5.50 -1.27
C ALA A 54 0.95 -4.07 -1.76
N SER A 55 1.62 -3.05 -1.20
CA SER A 55 1.53 -1.66 -1.70
C SER A 55 2.06 -1.53 -3.13
N PHE A 56 3.17 -2.19 -3.45
CA PHE A 56 3.71 -2.20 -4.81
C PHE A 56 2.73 -2.81 -5.81
N LEU A 57 2.10 -3.94 -5.44
CA LEU A 57 1.10 -4.60 -6.28
C LEU A 57 -0.15 -3.75 -6.49
N ASN A 58 -0.58 -2.95 -5.50
CA ASN A 58 -1.64 -1.97 -5.69
C ASN A 58 -1.26 -0.90 -6.71
N GLY A 59 -0.05 -0.32 -6.57
CA GLY A 59 0.46 0.64 -7.53
C GLY A 59 0.56 0.06 -8.94
N LEU A 60 1.02 -1.19 -9.08
CA LEU A 60 1.09 -1.89 -10.35
C LEU A 60 -0.29 -2.15 -10.94
N ALA A 61 -1.25 -2.62 -10.14
CA ALA A 61 -2.63 -2.81 -10.58
C ALA A 61 -3.24 -1.49 -11.06
N GLY A 62 -3.08 -0.40 -10.30
CA GLY A 62 -3.51 0.94 -10.70
C GLY A 62 -2.85 1.42 -12.01
N LEU A 63 -1.57 1.10 -12.23
CA LEU A 63 -0.85 1.48 -13.45
C LEU A 63 -1.37 0.70 -14.66
N VAL A 64 -1.53 -0.61 -14.52
CA VAL A 64 -2.09 -1.48 -15.58
C VAL A 64 -3.50 -1.01 -15.95
N MET A 65 -4.34 -0.74 -14.95
CA MET A 65 -5.70 -0.28 -15.17
C MET A 65 -5.77 1.14 -15.75
N LEU A 66 -4.86 2.05 -15.38
CA LEU A 66 -4.74 3.36 -16.01
C LEU A 66 -4.34 3.25 -17.49
N CYS A 67 -3.40 2.37 -17.81
CA CYS A 67 -3.02 2.08 -19.19
C CYS A 67 -4.21 1.54 -19.99
N HIS A 68 -4.96 0.59 -19.42
CA HIS A 68 -6.20 0.06 -20.02
C HIS A 68 -7.23 1.17 -20.27
N TYR A 69 -7.56 1.95 -19.23
CA TYR A 69 -8.52 3.05 -19.30
C TYR A 69 -8.17 4.05 -20.42
N ARG A 70 -6.88 4.39 -20.57
CA ARG A 70 -6.40 5.30 -21.62
C ARG A 70 -6.52 4.74 -23.03
N THR A 71 -6.53 3.41 -23.19
CA THR A 71 -6.77 2.77 -24.49
C THR A 71 -8.25 2.59 -24.80
N SER A 72 -9.09 2.45 -23.78
CA SER A 72 -10.53 2.19 -23.95
C SER A 72 -11.38 3.46 -24.02
N VAL A 73 -11.01 4.51 -23.29
CA VAL A 73 -11.78 5.76 -23.19
C VAL A 73 -11.12 6.86 -24.02
N PRO A 74 -11.84 7.47 -24.98
CA PRO A 74 -11.29 8.58 -25.75
C PRO A 74 -11.17 9.84 -24.88
N ALA A 75 -10.15 10.66 -25.19
CA ALA A 75 -9.89 11.91 -24.48
C ALA A 75 -11.02 12.95 -24.59
N SER A 76 -11.96 12.76 -25.52
CA SER A 76 -13.18 13.57 -25.63
C SER A 76 -14.22 13.29 -24.53
N SER A 77 -14.07 12.18 -23.78
CA SER A 77 -14.98 11.89 -22.67
C SER A 77 -14.89 12.98 -21.59
N PRO A 78 -16.03 13.49 -21.09
CA PRO A 78 -16.06 14.57 -20.09
C PRO A 78 -15.22 14.29 -18.83
N MET A 79 -15.14 13.03 -18.41
CA MET A 79 -14.45 12.65 -17.17
C MET A 79 -13.00 12.20 -17.38
N TYR A 80 -12.52 12.11 -18.62
CA TYR A 80 -11.22 11.53 -18.93
C TYR A 80 -10.07 12.14 -18.11
N HIS A 81 -9.97 13.47 -18.11
CA HIS A 81 -8.89 14.16 -17.39
C HIS A 81 -8.98 14.01 -15.87
N THR A 82 -10.20 14.01 -15.32
CA THR A 82 -10.45 13.82 -13.88
C THR A 82 -10.04 12.41 -13.45
N CYS A 83 -10.46 11.38 -14.19
CA CYS A 83 -10.10 9.99 -13.90
C CYS A 83 -8.59 9.75 -14.02
N VAL A 84 -7.95 10.30 -15.05
CA VAL A 84 -6.49 10.21 -15.23
C VAL A 84 -5.73 10.94 -14.11
N ALA A 85 -6.17 12.14 -13.71
CA ALA A 85 -5.54 12.88 -12.62
C ALA A 85 -5.67 12.13 -11.29
N PHE A 86 -6.85 11.61 -10.99
CA PHE A 86 -7.09 10.77 -9.81
C PHE A 86 -6.16 9.55 -9.78
N ALA A 87 -6.04 8.85 -10.92
CA ALA A 87 -5.15 7.70 -11.05
C ALA A 87 -3.68 8.06 -10.77
N TRP A 88 -3.19 9.21 -11.25
CA TRP A 88 -1.82 9.65 -10.97
C TRP A 88 -1.58 9.99 -9.51
N VAL A 89 -2.55 10.64 -8.85
CA VAL A 89 -2.47 10.91 -7.40
C VAL A 89 -2.44 9.59 -6.62
N SER A 90 -3.30 8.64 -6.98
CA SER A 90 -3.32 7.31 -6.36
C SER A 90 -1.99 6.56 -6.58
N LEU A 91 -1.43 6.56 -7.79
CA LEU A 91 -0.13 5.96 -8.08
C LEU A 91 1.00 6.57 -7.25
N ASN A 92 0.98 7.90 -7.07
CA ASN A 92 1.96 8.57 -6.23
C ASN A 92 1.84 8.14 -4.76
N ALA A 93 0.62 8.02 -4.25
CA ALA A 93 0.37 7.54 -2.89
C ALA A 93 0.87 6.10 -2.70
N TRP A 94 0.58 5.19 -3.64
CA TRP A 94 1.04 3.80 -3.58
C TRP A 94 2.56 3.65 -3.69
N PHE A 95 3.20 4.50 -4.49
CA PHE A 95 4.66 4.58 -4.56
C PHE A 95 5.24 4.95 -3.19
N TRP A 96 4.75 6.02 -2.57
CA TRP A 96 5.24 6.45 -1.25
C TRP A 96 4.88 5.45 -0.14
N SER A 97 3.74 4.78 -0.22
CA SER A 97 3.39 3.67 0.68
C SER A 97 4.39 2.51 0.55
N THR A 98 4.76 2.13 -0.68
CA THR A 98 5.80 1.10 -0.90
C THR A 98 7.13 1.50 -0.26
N VAL A 99 7.57 2.74 -0.50
CA VAL A 99 8.82 3.28 0.07
C VAL A 99 8.78 3.27 1.61
N PHE A 100 7.66 3.68 2.20
CA PHE A 100 7.44 3.69 3.65
C PHE A 100 7.65 2.31 4.27
N HIS A 101 7.02 1.25 3.74
CA HIS A 101 7.16 -0.11 4.26
C HIS A 101 8.52 -0.76 3.95
N THR A 102 9.28 -0.19 2.99
CA THR A 102 10.68 -0.61 2.81
C THR A 102 11.55 -0.14 3.96
N ARG A 103 11.44 1.14 4.37
CA ARG A 103 12.36 1.72 5.34
C ARG A 103 11.62 2.71 6.25
N ASP A 104 11.37 2.25 7.47
CA ASP A 104 10.94 3.14 8.54
C ASP A 104 12.06 4.14 8.89
N THR A 105 11.71 5.41 8.93
CA THR A 105 12.52 6.48 9.48
C THR A 105 11.85 7.03 10.75
N GLU A 106 12.60 7.68 11.63
CA GLU A 106 12.03 8.26 12.87
C GLU A 106 10.88 9.27 12.58
N LEU A 107 10.87 9.88 11.38
CA LEU A 107 9.83 10.79 10.91
C LEU A 107 8.51 10.08 10.54
N THR A 108 8.59 8.79 10.20
CA THR A 108 7.46 7.97 9.75
C THR A 108 6.81 7.15 10.87
N GLU A 109 7.51 6.92 11.99
CA GLU A 109 6.94 6.24 13.18
C GLU A 109 5.74 6.97 13.78
N GLY A 110 5.69 8.31 13.72
CA GLY A 110 4.57 9.09 14.27
C GLY A 110 3.24 8.93 13.52
N LEU A 111 3.27 8.48 12.27
CA LEU A 111 2.07 8.27 11.43
C LEU A 111 1.40 6.90 11.66
N SER A 112 2.11 5.96 12.29
CA SER A 112 1.60 4.61 12.61
C SER A 112 0.69 4.58 13.85
N LEU A 113 0.52 5.70 14.57
CA LEU A 113 -0.33 5.79 15.77
C LEU A 113 -1.83 5.50 15.53
N LEU A 114 -2.27 5.40 14.26
CA LEU A 114 -3.65 5.12 13.87
C LEU A 114 -4.00 3.63 13.77
N GLU A 115 -3.05 2.72 14.02
CA GLU A 115 -3.26 1.27 13.94
C GLU A 115 -3.95 0.69 15.20
N LEU A 116 -5.16 1.18 15.49
CA LEU A 116 -5.93 0.83 16.69
C LEU A 116 -6.51 -0.61 16.67
N LEU A 117 -6.42 -1.32 15.55
CA LEU A 117 -7.03 -2.64 15.33
C LEU A 117 -6.03 -3.72 14.89
N ASP A 118 -4.73 -3.46 15.05
CA ASP A 118 -3.71 -4.35 14.51
C ASP A 118 -3.46 -5.58 15.40
N PHE A 119 -3.46 -6.76 14.79
CA PHE A 119 -3.18 -8.02 15.48
C PHE A 119 -1.69 -8.38 15.36
N PRO A 120 -1.12 -9.19 16.29
CA PRO A 120 0.27 -9.61 16.18
C PRO A 120 0.52 -10.31 14.82
N PRO A 121 1.56 -9.91 14.06
CA PRO A 121 1.76 -10.38 12.71
C PRO A 121 1.82 -11.91 12.66
N LEU A 122 0.98 -12.49 11.81
CA LEU A 122 1.00 -13.90 11.48
C LEU A 122 2.36 -14.24 10.88
N PHE A 123 3.00 -15.26 11.45
CA PHE A 123 4.37 -15.67 11.10
C PHE A 123 5.41 -14.54 11.19
N TRP A 124 5.13 -13.47 11.93
CA TRP A 124 6.00 -12.29 12.06
C TRP A 124 6.26 -11.53 10.76
N VAL A 125 5.36 -11.70 9.78
CA VAL A 125 5.49 -11.12 8.44
C VAL A 125 4.18 -10.47 7.97
N LEU A 126 3.02 -11.05 8.32
CA LEU A 126 1.72 -10.60 7.81
C LEU A 126 0.84 -10.05 8.94
N ASP A 127 0.53 -8.76 8.90
CA ASP A 127 -0.31 -8.05 9.86
C ASP A 127 -1.67 -7.62 9.24
N ALA A 128 -2.47 -6.85 9.97
CA ALA A 128 -3.74 -6.36 9.45
C ALA A 128 -3.53 -5.37 8.29
N HIS A 129 -2.46 -4.59 8.37
CA HIS A 129 -2.13 -3.56 7.37
C HIS A 129 -1.78 -4.17 6.01
N ALA A 130 -0.92 -5.19 5.97
CA ALA A 130 -0.62 -5.96 4.75
C ALA A 130 -1.87 -6.63 4.19
N ILE A 131 -2.76 -7.17 5.03
CA ILE A 131 -4.03 -7.76 4.57
C ILE A 131 -4.93 -6.69 3.93
N TRP A 132 -5.01 -5.50 4.54
CA TRP A 132 -5.75 -4.40 3.97
C TRP A 132 -5.23 -4.04 2.58
N HIS A 133 -3.91 -3.89 2.41
CA HIS A 133 -3.29 -3.68 1.10
C HIS A 133 -3.61 -4.81 0.12
N ILE A 134 -3.51 -6.08 0.53
CA ILE A 134 -3.83 -7.20 -0.38
C ILE A 134 -5.30 -7.14 -0.82
N SER A 135 -6.21 -6.78 0.09
CA SER A 135 -7.64 -6.71 -0.20
C SER A 135 -8.03 -5.59 -1.18
N THR A 136 -7.22 -4.52 -1.29
CA THR A 136 -7.50 -3.38 -2.19
C THR A 136 -7.02 -3.60 -3.62
N ILE A 137 -6.21 -4.64 -3.90
CA ILE A 137 -5.76 -4.98 -5.25
C ILE A 137 -6.93 -5.28 -6.20
N PRO A 138 -7.87 -6.21 -5.89
CA PRO A 138 -9.02 -6.44 -6.76
C PRO A 138 -9.97 -5.23 -6.83
N LEU A 139 -10.01 -4.38 -5.80
CA LEU A 139 -10.80 -3.15 -5.82
C LEU A 139 -10.29 -2.16 -6.88
N HIS A 140 -8.98 -2.10 -7.16
CA HIS A 140 -8.47 -1.28 -8.26
C HIS A 140 -9.04 -1.72 -9.60
N VAL A 141 -9.09 -3.03 -9.86
CA VAL A 141 -9.67 -3.57 -11.10
C VAL A 141 -11.14 -3.16 -11.22
N LEU A 142 -11.93 -3.43 -10.18
CA LEU A 142 -13.35 -3.11 -10.17
C LEU A 142 -13.62 -1.60 -10.32
N PHE A 143 -12.83 -0.77 -9.63
CA PHE A 143 -12.99 0.67 -9.67
C PHE A 143 -12.69 1.26 -11.06
N PHE A 144 -11.61 0.82 -11.70
CA PHE A 144 -11.29 1.28 -13.05
C PHE A 144 -12.28 0.76 -14.11
N SER A 145 -12.78 -0.47 -13.96
CA SER A 145 -13.88 -0.96 -14.82
C SER A 145 -15.11 -0.08 -14.71
N PHE A 146 -15.49 0.31 -13.48
CA PHE A 146 -16.58 1.26 -13.28
C PHE A 146 -16.30 2.63 -13.93
N LEU A 147 -15.10 3.19 -13.73
CA LEU A 147 -14.73 4.48 -14.32
C LEU A 147 -14.77 4.46 -15.85
N GLU A 148 -14.35 3.35 -16.47
CA GLU A 148 -14.42 3.16 -17.91
C GLU A 148 -15.86 3.18 -18.42
N ASP A 149 -16.73 2.38 -17.82
CA ASP A 149 -18.15 2.30 -18.18
C ASP A 149 -18.86 3.65 -18.05
N ASP A 150 -18.62 4.35 -16.93
CA ASP A 150 -19.21 5.67 -16.66
C ASP A 150 -18.71 6.73 -17.67
N SER A 151 -17.40 6.74 -17.95
CA SER A 151 -16.80 7.67 -18.91
C SER A 151 -17.34 7.48 -20.33
N LEU A 152 -17.59 6.23 -20.74
CA LEU A 152 -18.18 5.91 -22.04
C LEU A 152 -19.68 6.21 -22.08
N TYR A 153 -20.40 6.00 -20.97
CA TYR A 153 -21.81 6.37 -20.84
C TYR A 153 -21.99 7.89 -21.01
N LEU A 154 -21.22 8.69 -20.27
CA LEU A 154 -21.29 10.15 -20.32
C LEU A 154 -20.93 10.73 -21.69
N LEU A 155 -19.97 10.11 -22.39
CA LEU A 155 -19.63 10.50 -23.74
C LEU A 155 -20.82 10.32 -24.70
N ARG A 156 -21.46 9.14 -24.67
CA ARG A 156 -22.63 8.84 -25.51
C ARG A 156 -23.79 9.78 -25.21
N GLU A 157 -24.04 10.08 -23.94
CA GLU A 157 -25.10 11.00 -23.54
C GLU A 157 -24.83 12.44 -24.04
N THR A 158 -23.57 12.88 -23.97
CA THR A 158 -23.16 14.20 -24.46
C THR A 158 -23.31 14.31 -25.97
N GLU A 159 -22.89 13.28 -26.72
CA GLU A 159 -23.06 13.21 -28.17
C GLU A 159 -24.54 13.18 -28.59
N ALA A 160 -25.38 12.45 -27.86
CA ALA A 160 -26.82 12.40 -28.12
C ALA A 160 -27.49 13.76 -27.92
N LYS A 161 -27.16 14.47 -26.83
CA LYS A 161 -27.65 15.83 -26.58
C LYS A 161 -27.18 16.81 -27.66
N SER A 162 -25.92 16.71 -28.09
CA SER A 162 -25.39 17.56 -29.15
C SER A 162 -26.05 17.36 -30.51
N LYS A 163 -26.65 16.20 -30.79
CA LYS A 163 -27.36 15.92 -32.05
C LYS A 163 -28.82 16.42 -32.06
N LEU A 164 -29.35 16.75 -30.88
CA LEU A 164 -30.74 17.20 -30.73
C LEU A 164 -30.89 18.72 -30.84
N HIS A 165 -29.76 19.45 -30.77
CA HIS A 165 -29.65 20.91 -30.89
C HIS A 165 -29.01 21.28 -32.23
#